data_AF-A0A5S4THC6-F1
#
_entry.id   AF-A0A5S4THC6-F1
#
_cell.length_a   1.000
_cell.length_b   1.000
_cell.length_c   1.000
_cell.angle_alpha   90.00
_cell.angle_beta   90.00
_cell.angle_gamma   90.00
#
_symmetry.space_group_name_H-M   'P 1'
#
loop_
_entity.id
_entity.type
_entity.pdbx_description
1 polymer ?
#
loop_
_entity_poly.entity_id
_entity_poly.type
_entity_poly.pdbx_seq_one_letter_code
_entity_poly.pdbx_strand_id
1 'polypeptide(L)'
;PKRGAKAFRIQPRAEIRNALSNRFSVIEVEGLDRPGLLSEITGTLSDLSLDIASAHITTFGEKVIDTFYVTDLTNQKIENQSRLKTIRERLIATLDGSQAARGKTKAAAE
;
A
#
# COMPACT_ATOMS: atom_id res chain seq x y z
N PRO A 1 0.90 -32.43 -11.56
CA PRO A 1 0.23 -31.49 -12.50
C PRO A 1 0.15 -30.06 -11.92
N LYS A 2 1.12 -29.20 -12.25
CA LYS A 2 1.17 -27.79 -11.80
C LYS A 2 0.33 -26.92 -12.76
N ARG A 3 -0.98 -26.87 -12.56
CA ARG A 3 -1.88 -25.93 -13.25
C ARG A 3 -1.98 -24.65 -12.41
N GLY A 4 -1.70 -23.49 -13.00
CA GLY A 4 -2.28 -22.22 -12.53
C GLY A 4 -1.42 -20.95 -12.56
N ALA A 5 -0.11 -21.00 -12.33
CA ALA A 5 0.64 -19.79 -11.91
C ALA A 5 1.00 -18.75 -13.00
N LYS A 6 0.39 -18.78 -14.19
CA LYS A 6 0.75 -17.87 -15.30
C LYS A 6 -0.40 -17.06 -15.91
N ALA A 7 -1.63 -17.18 -15.41
CA ALA A 7 -2.79 -16.65 -16.15
C ALA A 7 -3.11 -15.16 -15.90
N PHE A 8 -2.68 -14.54 -14.80
CA PHE A 8 -2.93 -13.10 -14.58
C PHE A 8 -1.74 -12.45 -13.85
N ARG A 9 -0.85 -11.80 -14.60
CA ARG A 9 0.10 -10.84 -14.01
C ARG A 9 -0.58 -9.48 -13.95
N ILE A 10 -1.25 -9.17 -12.85
CA ILE A 10 -1.67 -7.81 -12.58
C ILE A 10 -0.39 -7.02 -12.27
N GLN A 11 -0.11 -5.99 -13.06
CA GLN A 11 0.98 -5.07 -12.76
C GLN A 11 0.53 -4.23 -11.56
N PRO A 12 1.27 -4.26 -10.43
CA PRO A 12 0.88 -3.47 -9.28
C PRO A 12 0.95 -1.98 -9.61
N ARG A 13 -0.01 -1.24 -9.07
CA ARG A 13 -0.10 0.21 -9.25
C ARG A 13 -0.34 0.87 -7.91
N ALA A 14 0.26 2.05 -7.75
CA ALA A 14 0.00 2.94 -6.63
C ALA A 14 -0.11 4.37 -7.17
N GLU A 15 -1.24 5.02 -6.96
CA GLU A 15 -1.51 6.39 -7.37
C GLU A 15 -1.83 7.26 -6.16
N ILE A 16 -1.39 8.51 -6.21
CA ILE A 16 -1.68 9.49 -5.16
C ILE A 16 -2.47 10.63 -5.80
N ARG A 17 -3.69 10.84 -5.32
CA ARG A 17 -4.68 11.75 -5.90
C ARG A 17 -5.07 12.81 -4.89
N ASN A 18 -4.24 13.83 -4.76
CA ASN A 18 -4.51 14.95 -3.86
C ASN A 18 -5.74 15.78 -4.26
N ALA A 19 -6.20 15.72 -5.51
CA ALA A 19 -7.38 16.47 -5.94
C ALA A 19 -8.71 15.89 -5.42
N LEU A 20 -8.73 14.63 -4.95
CA LEU A 20 -9.97 13.94 -4.54
C LEU A 20 -10.47 14.31 -3.13
N SER A 21 -9.67 15.05 -2.36
CA SER A 21 -10.04 15.50 -1.02
C SER A 21 -9.38 16.82 -0.67
N ASN A 22 -10.12 17.71 0.00
CA ASN A 22 -9.57 18.97 0.50
C ASN A 22 -8.64 18.77 1.71
N ARG A 23 -8.79 17.67 2.45
CA ARG A 23 -8.05 17.44 3.71
C ARG A 23 -7.03 16.30 3.66
N PHE A 24 -7.22 15.33 2.77
CA PHE A 24 -6.41 14.12 2.75
C PHE A 24 -5.70 13.93 1.42
N SER A 25 -4.53 13.30 1.46
CA SER A 25 -3.95 12.66 0.29
C SER A 25 -4.63 11.31 0.10
N VAL A 26 -5.19 11.07 -1.09
CA VAL A 26 -5.87 9.81 -1.39
C VAL A 26 -4.90 8.90 -2.12
N ILE A 27 -4.58 7.75 -1.54
CA ILE A 27 -3.71 6.75 -2.13
C ILE A 27 -4.57 5.60 -2.62
N GLU A 28 -4.51 5.29 -3.92
CA GLU A 28 -5.16 4.13 -4.52
C GLU A 28 -4.09 3.10 -4.89
N VAL A 29 -4.27 1.86 -4.44
CA VAL A 29 -3.38 0.74 -4.77
C VAL A 29 -4.15 -0.39 -5.45
N GLU A 30 -3.54 -0.98 -6.46
CA GLU A 30 -4.10 -2.08 -7.25
C GLU A 30 -3.07 -3.20 -7.34
N GLY A 31 -3.47 -4.45 -7.10
CA GLY A 31 -2.56 -5.58 -7.15
C GLY A 31 -3.24 -6.93 -7.05
N LEU A 32 -2.44 -8.00 -7.02
CA LEU A 32 -2.92 -9.34 -6.70
C LEU A 32 -3.10 -9.49 -5.19
N ASP A 33 -4.24 -10.01 -4.77
CA ASP A 33 -4.50 -10.31 -3.37
C ASP A 33 -3.60 -11.46 -2.90
N ARG A 34 -3.11 -11.34 -1.67
CA ARG A 34 -2.39 -12.42 -0.99
C ARG A 34 -2.52 -12.29 0.53
N PRO A 35 -2.44 -13.40 1.28
CA PRO A 35 -2.44 -13.34 2.74
C PRO A 35 -1.37 -12.38 3.28
N GLY A 36 -1.80 -11.46 4.14
CA GLY A 36 -0.91 -10.46 4.77
C GLY A 36 -0.71 -9.17 3.98
N LEU A 37 -1.23 -9.04 2.75
CA LEU A 37 -1.00 -7.87 1.90
C LEU A 37 -1.40 -6.54 2.58
N LEU A 38 -2.57 -6.48 3.20
CA LEU A 38 -3.04 -5.27 3.89
C LEU A 38 -2.11 -4.87 5.06
N SER A 39 -1.55 -5.86 5.77
CA SER A 39 -0.58 -5.61 6.84
C SER A 39 0.73 -5.04 6.29
N GLU A 40 1.21 -5.57 5.16
CA GLU A 40 2.40 -5.06 4.49
C GLU A 40 2.19 -3.63 3.97
N ILE A 41 1.02 -3.34 3.39
CA ILE A 41 0.66 -1.99 2.92
C ILE A 41 0.60 -1.01 4.09
N THR A 42 -0.16 -1.31 5.13
CA THR A 42 -0.31 -0.42 6.29
C THR A 42 1.00 -0.25 7.07
N GLY A 43 1.83 -1.29 7.16
CA GLY A 43 3.20 -1.19 7.68
C GLY A 43 4.07 -0.27 6.83
N THR A 44 3.99 -0.36 5.50
CA THR A 44 4.72 0.54 4.59
C THR A 44 4.29 1.99 4.76
N LEU A 45 2.99 2.25 4.90
CA LEU A 45 2.46 3.60 5.15
C LEU A 45 2.94 4.14 6.50
N SER A 46 2.96 3.30 7.53
CA SER A 46 3.45 3.63 8.86
C SER A 46 4.95 3.98 8.84
N ASP A 47 5.78 3.19 8.15
CA ASP A 47 7.21 3.45 7.98
C ASP A 47 7.48 4.78 7.23
N LEU A 48 6.53 5.22 6.41
CA LEU A 48 6.58 6.49 5.68
C LEU A 48 6.03 7.67 6.48
N SER A 49 5.70 7.44 7.76
CA SER A 49 5.14 8.44 8.66
C SER A 49 3.86 9.06 8.10
N LEU A 50 2.98 8.19 7.59
CA LEU A 50 1.65 8.55 7.13
C LEU A 50 0.62 8.05 8.14
N ASP A 51 -0.33 8.92 8.47
CA ASP A 51 -1.48 8.57 9.31
C ASP A 51 -2.68 8.24 8.43
N ILE A 52 -3.41 7.17 8.75
CA ILE A 52 -4.55 6.69 7.96
C ILE A 52 -5.84 7.14 8.65
N ALA A 53 -6.52 8.11 8.06
CA ALA A 53 -7.81 8.59 8.56
C ALA A 53 -8.97 7.66 8.17
N SER A 54 -8.88 7.03 7.00
CA SER A 54 -9.89 6.08 6.52
C SER A 54 -9.29 5.19 5.44
N ALA A 55 -9.83 3.98 5.31
CA ALA A 55 -9.47 3.05 4.26
C ALA A 55 -10.72 2.35 3.70
N HIS A 56 -10.78 2.21 2.38
CA HIS A 56 -11.80 1.43 1.68
C HIS A 56 -11.08 0.27 1.00
N ILE A 57 -11.32 -0.95 1.47
CA ILE A 57 -10.66 -2.17 1.01
C ILE A 57 -11.62 -2.94 0.14
N THR A 58 -11.23 -3.23 -1.10
CA THR A 58 -12.12 -3.90 -2.06
C THR A 58 -11.39 -5.02 -2.79
N THR A 59 -11.87 -6.24 -2.64
CA THR A 59 -11.33 -7.42 -3.35
C THR A 59 -12.32 -7.93 -4.39
N PHE A 60 -11.84 -8.12 -5.62
CA PHE A 60 -12.55 -8.74 -6.72
C PHE A 60 -11.80 -9.98 -7.20
N GLY A 61 -12.21 -11.16 -6.74
CA GLY A 61 -11.51 -12.41 -7.04
C GLY A 61 -10.09 -12.40 -6.47
N GLU A 62 -9.09 -12.41 -7.35
CA GLU A 62 -7.66 -12.36 -6.98
C GLU A 62 -7.08 -10.93 -7.05
N LYS A 63 -7.91 -9.91 -7.31
CA LYS A 63 -7.47 -8.51 -7.45
C LYS A 63 -7.94 -7.68 -6.26
N VAL A 64 -7.05 -6.85 -5.72
CA VAL A 64 -7.40 -5.81 -4.75
C VAL A 64 -7.38 -4.42 -5.39
N ILE A 65 -8.28 -3.56 -4.95
CA ILE A 65 -8.29 -2.12 -5.21
C ILE A 65 -8.60 -1.44 -3.88
N ASP A 66 -7.55 -0.95 -3.23
CA ASP A 66 -7.65 -0.35 -1.91
C ASP A 66 -7.39 1.15 -2.00
N THR A 67 -8.21 1.93 -1.29
CA THR A 67 -8.09 3.38 -1.22
C THR A 67 -7.86 3.82 0.22
N PHE A 68 -6.77 4.55 0.47
CA PHE A 68 -6.39 5.08 1.77
C PHE A 68 -6.44 6.60 1.77
N TYR A 69 -7.12 7.18 2.74
CA TYR A 69 -7.13 8.61 3.01
C TYR A 69 -6.10 8.90 4.09
N VAL A 70 -5.00 9.54 3.70
CA VAL A 70 -3.85 9.74 4.58
C VAL A 70 -3.47 11.21 4.74
N THR A 71 -2.81 11.49 5.86
CA THR A 71 -2.05 12.72 6.11
C THR A 71 -0.62 12.38 6.50
N ASP A 72 0.24 13.38 6.56
CA ASP A 72 1.46 13.25 7.36
C ASP A 72 1.17 13.36 8.87
N LEU A 73 2.21 13.22 9.69
CA LEU A 73 2.11 13.34 11.14
C LEU A 73 1.74 14.75 11.65
N THR A 74 1.68 15.74 10.77
CA THR A 74 1.22 17.10 11.08
C THR A 74 -0.21 17.36 10.63
N ASN A 75 -0.94 16.30 10.25
CA ASN A 75 -2.31 16.35 9.71
C ASN A 75 -2.42 17.14 8.38
N GLN A 76 -1.34 17.19 7.60
CA GLN A 76 -1.31 17.86 6.30
C GLN A 76 -1.29 16.87 5.14
N LYS A 77 -1.72 17.35 3.97
CA LYS A 77 -1.61 16.61 2.72
C LYS A 77 -0.15 16.54 2.28
N ILE A 78 0.18 15.46 1.59
CA ILE A 78 1.52 15.23 1.08
C ILE A 78 1.62 15.90 -0.30
N GLU A 79 2.25 17.07 -0.39
CA GLU A 79 2.39 17.81 -1.66
C GLU A 79 3.81 17.76 -2.23
N ASN A 80 4.80 17.41 -1.41
CA ASN A 80 6.18 17.31 -1.84
C ASN A 80 6.36 16.17 -2.86
N GLN A 81 6.79 16.52 -4.08
CA GLN A 81 6.94 15.58 -5.20
C GLN A 81 7.92 14.43 -4.93
N SER A 82 9.02 14.69 -4.21
CA SER A 82 9.99 13.65 -3.84
C SER A 82 9.36 12.65 -2.86
N ARG A 83 8.58 13.16 -1.89
CA ARG A 83 7.85 12.32 -0.94
C ARG A 83 6.78 11.49 -1.64
N LEU A 84 6.02 12.09 -2.55
CA LEU A 84 5.02 11.39 -3.37
C LEU A 84 5.64 10.26 -4.19
N LYS A 85 6.78 10.51 -4.86
CA LYS A 85 7.54 9.49 -5.60
C LYS A 85 7.98 8.34 -4.71
N THR A 86 8.53 8.65 -3.54
CA THR A 86 8.99 7.66 -2.56
C THR A 86 7.85 6.77 -2.06
N ILE A 87 6.70 7.37 -1.73
CA ILE A 87 5.50 6.64 -1.30
C ILE A 87 5.05 5.67 -2.40
N ARG A 88 4.93 6.15 -3.63
CA ARG A 88 4.55 5.33 -4.78
C ARG A 88 5.49 4.15 -4.99
N GLU A 89 6.80 4.39 -5.01
CA GLU A 89 7.80 3.34 -5.23
C GLU A 89 7.79 2.28 -4.14
N ARG A 90 7.68 2.71 -2.87
CA ARG A 90 7.60 1.80 -1.71
C ARG A 90 6.34 0.95 -1.75
N LEU A 91 5.18 1.53 -2.08
CA LEU A 91 3.93 0.78 -2.21
C LEU A 91 3.97 -0.22 -3.37
N ILE A 92 4.49 0.16 -4.54
CA ILE A 92 4.66 -0.75 -5.67
C ILE A 92 5.57 -1.93 -5.27
N ALA A 93 6.71 -1.66 -4.63
CA ALA A 93 7.62 -2.72 -4.16
C ALA A 93 6.96 -3.66 -3.13
N THR A 94 6.11 -3.11 -2.26
CA THR A 94 5.30 -3.89 -1.32
C THR A 94 4.31 -4.78 -2.07
N LEU A 95 3.55 -4.25 -3.02
CA LEU A 95 2.58 -5.00 -3.83
C LEU A 95 3.27 -6.13 -4.64
N ASP A 96 4.46 -5.87 -5.20
CA ASP A 96 5.26 -6.88 -5.91
C ASP A 96 5.82 -8.00 -5.00
N GLY A 97 5.77 -7.83 -3.67
CA GLY A 97 6.27 -8.83 -2.71
C GLY A 97 7.78 -8.78 -2.50
N SER A 98 8.45 -7.72 -2.97
CA SER A 98 9.88 -7.52 -2.75
C SER A 98 10.23 -7.19 -1.28
N GLN A 99 9.23 -6.89 -0.45
CA GLN A 99 9.39 -6.44 0.94
C GLN A 99 9.18 -7.55 1.99
N ALA A 100 8.79 -8.76 1.57
CA ALA A 100 8.37 -9.86 2.44
C ALA A 100 9.49 -10.44 3.37
N ALA A 101 10.72 -9.94 3.29
CA ALA A 101 11.86 -10.47 4.05
C ALA A 101 12.13 -9.79 5.40
N ARG A 102 11.44 -8.69 5.78
CA ARG A 102 11.83 -7.89 6.97
C ARG A 102 10.96 -8.04 8.23
N GLY A 103 9.81 -8.73 8.17
CA GLY A 103 8.83 -8.75 9.27
C GLY A 103 8.84 -9.96 10.22
N LYS A 104 9.68 -10.98 10.00
CA LYS A 104 9.61 -12.25 10.79
C LYS A 104 10.49 -12.32 12.04
N THR A 105 11.07 -11.24 12.55
CA THR A 105 11.96 -11.32 13.73
C THR A 105 11.81 -10.14 14.69
N LYS A 106 10.73 -10.11 15.49
CA LYS A 106 10.73 -9.70 16.91
C LYS A 106 9.31 -9.74 17.50
N ALA A 107 8.89 -10.92 17.95
CA ALA A 107 7.82 -11.08 18.94
C ALA A 107 7.97 -12.45 19.63
N ALA A 108 9.12 -12.66 20.27
CA ALA A 108 9.36 -13.70 21.27
C ALA A 108 10.59 -13.28 22.09
N ALA A 109 10.47 -13.35 23.42
CA ALA A 109 11.38 -12.85 24.47
C ALA A 109 11.35 -11.31 24.59
N GLU A 110 11.00 -10.72 25.74
CA GLU A 110 11.17 -11.11 27.14
C GLU A 110 10.02 -10.54 28.00
#